data_AF-A0AAD7DE76-F1
#
_entry.id   AF-A0AAD7DE76-F1
#
_cell.length_a   1.000
_cell.length_b   1.000
_cell.length_c   1.000
_cell.angle_alpha   90.00
_cell.angle_beta   90.00
_cell.angle_gamma   90.00
#
_symmetry.space_group_name_H-M   'P 1'
#
loop_
_entity.id
_entity.type
_entity.pdbx_description
1 polymer ?
#
loop_
_entity_poly.entity_id
_entity_poly.type
_entity_poly.pdbx_seq_one_letter_code
_entity_poly.pdbx_strand_id
1 'polypeptide(L)'
;LDVPTGTSFKLTVLKAKAASGPVAGGGASVVYSDAITAHGFARELANYGEYSGAPVRTIISLITHGTHPEHKILIISGGIADFTNIAATFKGIIHAIKEFKSGLVNHNVKIYVHCGGPNYQEGLRAMR
;
A
#
# COMPACT_ATOMS: atom_id res chain seq x y z
N LEU A 1 13.08 -6.55 -11.17
CA LEU A 1 13.19 -5.94 -9.83
C LEU A 1 13.34 -6.98 -8.72
N ASP A 2 13.26 -8.28 -9.02
CA ASP A 2 13.71 -9.33 -8.10
C ASP A 2 15.23 -9.50 -8.19
N VAL A 3 15.93 -8.67 -7.42
CA VAL A 3 17.33 -8.86 -7.03
C VAL A 3 17.30 -9.59 -5.67
N PRO A 4 18.24 -10.50 -5.34
CA PRO A 4 18.13 -11.34 -4.14
C PRO A 4 18.40 -10.55 -2.86
N THR A 5 17.46 -9.70 -2.48
CA THR A 5 17.20 -9.37 -1.09
C THR A 5 16.22 -10.44 -0.59
N GLY A 6 16.32 -10.89 0.66
CA GLY A 6 15.46 -11.93 1.26
C GLY A 6 14.00 -11.50 1.45
N THR A 7 13.49 -10.72 0.51
CA THR A 7 12.25 -9.99 0.52
C THR A 7 11.38 -10.45 -0.64
N SER A 8 10.18 -10.95 -0.34
CA SER A 8 9.19 -11.25 -1.37
C SER A 8 8.48 -9.98 -1.85
N PHE A 9 8.37 -9.84 -3.17
CA PHE A 9 7.50 -8.86 -3.81
C PHE A 9 6.60 -9.56 -4.83
N LYS A 10 5.30 -9.36 -4.71
CA LYS A 10 4.33 -9.76 -5.73
C LYS A 10 3.38 -8.60 -5.96
N LEU A 11 3.18 -8.21 -7.21
CA LEU A 11 2.19 -7.21 -7.58
C LEU A 11 1.43 -7.71 -8.80
N THR A 12 0.13 -7.80 -8.65
CA THR A 12 -0.78 -8.09 -9.75
C THR A 12 -1.70 -6.90 -9.92
N VAL A 13 -1.58 -6.23 -11.07
CA VAL A 13 -2.46 -5.13 -11.46
C VAL A 13 -3.72 -5.74 -12.08
N LEU A 14 -4.86 -5.51 -11.45
CA LEU A 14 -6.16 -5.97 -11.92
C LEU A 14 -6.78 -4.94 -12.87
N LYS A 15 -6.72 -3.66 -12.49
CA LYS A 15 -7.23 -2.53 -13.27
C LYS A 15 -6.44 -1.26 -12.98
N ALA A 16 -5.69 -0.78 -13.95
CA ALA A 16 -4.87 0.44 -13.82
C ALA A 16 -5.66 1.72 -13.51
N LYS A 17 -6.98 1.74 -13.74
CA LYS A 17 -7.86 2.91 -13.50
C LYS A 17 -8.74 2.80 -12.25
N ALA A 18 -8.66 1.71 -11.49
CA ALA A 18 -9.56 1.49 -10.36
C ALA A 18 -9.20 2.37 -9.15
N ALA A 19 -10.19 2.62 -8.27
CA ALA A 19 -10.06 3.57 -7.17
C ALA A 19 -9.16 3.10 -6.02
N SER A 20 -9.05 1.79 -5.75
CA SER A 20 -8.51 1.28 -4.49
C SER A 20 -7.45 0.20 -4.66
N GLY A 21 -6.33 0.29 -3.94
CA GLY A 21 -5.24 -0.69 -4.00
C GLY A 21 -4.65 -0.97 -2.62
N PRO A 22 -4.78 -2.20 -2.07
CA PRO A 22 -4.04 -2.60 -0.88
C PRO A 22 -2.55 -2.81 -1.18
N VAL A 23 -1.74 -2.39 -0.22
CA VAL A 23 -0.31 -2.61 -0.11
C VAL A 23 -0.13 -3.30 1.24
N ALA A 24 -0.09 -4.63 1.24
CA ALA A 24 -0.03 -5.39 2.48
C ALA A 24 0.80 -6.67 2.35
N GLY A 25 1.45 -7.13 3.42
CA GLY A 25 2.23 -8.38 3.37
C GLY A 25 1.33 -9.62 3.24
N GLY A 26 1.75 -10.61 2.44
CA GLY A 26 1.24 -11.99 2.50
C GLY A 26 -0.28 -12.14 2.53
N GLY A 27 -0.73 -12.87 3.54
CA GLY A 27 -2.15 -13.13 3.81
C GLY A 27 -2.97 -11.89 4.15
N ALA A 28 -2.36 -10.78 4.60
CA ALA A 28 -3.13 -9.55 4.85
C ALA A 28 -3.64 -8.97 3.52
N SER A 29 -2.84 -9.01 2.45
CA SER A 29 -3.27 -8.51 1.14
C SER A 29 -4.52 -9.21 0.63
N VAL A 30 -4.61 -10.53 0.80
CA VAL A 30 -5.77 -11.35 0.44
C VAL A 30 -6.98 -10.98 1.28
N VAL A 31 -6.83 -10.89 2.61
CA VAL A 31 -7.94 -10.52 3.51
C VAL A 31 -8.50 -9.14 3.20
N TYR A 32 -7.64 -8.15 2.89
CA TYR A 32 -8.11 -6.83 2.49
C TYR A 32 -8.80 -6.84 1.13
N SER A 33 -8.28 -7.59 0.15
CA SER A 33 -8.94 -7.77 -1.15
C SER A 33 -10.32 -8.43 -1.01
N ASP A 34 -10.46 -9.44 -0.15
CA ASP A 34 -11.73 -10.10 0.15
C ASP A 34 -12.69 -9.13 0.84
N ALA A 35 -12.22 -8.34 1.81
CA ALA A 35 -13.04 -7.35 2.49
C ALA A 35 -13.57 -6.28 1.52
N ILE A 36 -12.73 -5.74 0.63
CA ILE A 36 -13.13 -4.77 -0.41
C ILE A 36 -14.19 -5.40 -1.32
N THR A 37 -13.97 -6.65 -1.74
CA THR A 37 -14.89 -7.40 -2.61
C THR A 37 -16.23 -7.66 -1.93
N ALA A 38 -16.22 -8.09 -0.67
CA ALA A 38 -17.41 -8.40 0.12
C ALA A 38 -18.30 -7.16 0.38
N HIS A 39 -17.72 -5.97 0.42
CA HIS A 39 -18.46 -4.70 0.52
C HIS A 39 -18.93 -4.16 -0.84
N GLY A 40 -18.83 -4.94 -1.92
CA GLY A 40 -19.34 -4.58 -3.24
C GLY A 40 -18.37 -3.76 -4.11
N PHE A 41 -17.15 -3.52 -3.64
CA PHE A 41 -16.15 -2.71 -4.34
C PHE A 41 -15.18 -3.54 -5.20
N ALA A 42 -15.57 -4.78 -5.56
CA ALA A 42 -14.76 -5.68 -6.40
C ALA A 42 -14.30 -5.02 -7.71
N ARG A 43 -15.14 -4.16 -8.30
CA ARG A 43 -14.84 -3.46 -9.56
C ARG A 43 -13.84 -2.32 -9.40
N GLU A 44 -13.65 -1.83 -8.18
CA GLU A 44 -12.78 -0.73 -7.77
C GLU A 44 -11.41 -1.19 -7.24
N LEU A 45 -11.16 -2.51 -7.21
CA LEU A 45 -9.88 -3.07 -6.80
C LEU A 45 -8.86 -2.97 -7.96
N ALA A 46 -7.85 -2.12 -7.78
CA ALA A 46 -6.85 -1.78 -8.80
C ALA A 46 -5.74 -2.82 -8.88
N ASN A 47 -5.31 -3.34 -7.73
CA ASN A 47 -4.23 -4.30 -7.62
C ASN A 47 -4.40 -5.14 -6.36
N TYR A 48 -3.71 -6.27 -6.33
CA TYR A 48 -3.35 -6.96 -5.09
C TYR A 48 -1.86 -7.24 -5.11
N GLY A 49 -1.23 -7.23 -3.95
CA GLY A 49 0.21 -7.44 -3.90
C GLY A 49 0.78 -7.47 -2.50
N GLU A 50 1.92 -8.14 -2.40
CA GLU A 50 2.70 -8.36 -1.19
C GLU A 50 4.02 -7.64 -1.30
N TYR A 51 4.47 -7.02 -0.21
CA TYR A 51 5.79 -6.42 -0.16
C TYR A 51 6.53 -6.76 1.12
N SER A 52 7.84 -6.88 0.96
CA SER A 52 8.84 -6.62 1.99
C SER A 52 9.90 -5.75 1.33
N GLY A 53 10.10 -4.52 1.81
CA GLY A 53 11.18 -3.59 1.41
C GLY A 53 11.38 -3.29 -0.10
N ALA A 54 11.05 -2.07 -0.56
CA ALA A 54 11.28 -1.45 -1.89
C ALA A 54 10.08 -1.14 -2.83
N PRO A 55 8.94 -1.87 -2.83
CA PRO A 55 7.95 -1.73 -3.94
C PRO A 55 6.95 -0.58 -3.85
N VAL A 56 6.97 0.20 -2.78
CA VAL A 56 5.95 1.24 -2.50
C VAL A 56 5.96 2.34 -3.57
N ARG A 57 7.13 2.66 -4.12
CA ARG A 57 7.31 3.67 -5.19
C ARG A 57 6.51 3.31 -6.44
N THR A 58 6.56 2.05 -6.86
CA THR A 58 5.85 1.57 -8.05
C THR A 58 4.34 1.67 -7.86
N ILE A 59 3.83 1.32 -6.67
CA ILE A 59 2.40 1.38 -6.38
C ILE A 59 1.91 2.83 -6.31
N ILE A 60 2.66 3.72 -5.66
CA ILE A 60 2.31 5.15 -5.62
C ILE A 60 2.37 5.76 -7.03
N SER A 61 3.37 5.38 -7.84
CA SER A 61 3.40 5.79 -9.24
C SER A 61 2.11 5.36 -9.94
N LEU A 62 1.71 4.09 -9.87
CA LEU A 62 0.49 3.58 -10.50
C LEU A 62 -0.78 4.32 -10.02
N ILE A 63 -0.97 4.55 -8.72
CA ILE A 63 -2.18 5.22 -8.22
C ILE A 63 -2.26 6.69 -8.65
N THR A 64 -1.12 7.31 -8.96
CA THR A 64 -1.04 8.68 -9.48
C THR A 64 -1.16 8.78 -11.00
N HIS A 65 -1.63 7.73 -11.69
CA HIS A 65 -1.97 7.77 -13.12
C HIS A 65 -3.49 7.76 -13.34
N GLY A 66 -3.97 8.51 -14.33
CA GLY A 66 -5.38 8.56 -14.72
C GLY A 66 -6.28 9.24 -13.69
N THR A 67 -7.47 9.66 -14.09
CA THR A 67 -8.43 10.34 -13.20
C THR A 67 -9.45 9.38 -12.62
N HIS A 68 -9.91 9.66 -11.41
CA HIS A 68 -11.05 9.00 -10.78
C HIS A 68 -12.05 10.08 -10.36
N PRO A 69 -13.36 9.94 -10.63
CA PRO A 69 -14.34 11.02 -10.45
C PRO A 69 -14.50 11.49 -9.00
N GLU A 70 -14.21 10.63 -8.01
CA GLU A 70 -14.27 11.01 -6.60
C GLU A 70 -12.88 11.18 -5.96
N HIS A 71 -12.29 10.05 -5.56
CA HIS A 71 -11.01 9.96 -4.89
C HIS A 71 -10.44 8.57 -5.14
N LYS A 72 -9.14 8.42 -4.88
CA LYS A 72 -8.49 7.11 -4.87
C LYS A 72 -8.08 6.75 -3.45
N ILE A 73 -7.94 5.46 -3.17
CA ILE A 73 -7.66 4.92 -1.84
C ILE A 73 -6.41 4.06 -1.90
N LEU A 74 -5.40 4.44 -1.13
CA LEU A 74 -4.21 3.65 -0.88
C LEU A 74 -4.30 3.05 0.53
N ILE A 75 -4.40 1.72 0.63
CA ILE A 75 -4.44 1.02 1.92
C ILE A 75 -3.06 0.45 2.20
N ILE A 76 -2.36 1.01 3.18
CA ILE A 76 -1.06 0.52 3.64
C ILE A 76 -1.32 -0.30 4.90
N SER A 77 -1.33 -1.62 4.77
CA SER A 77 -1.74 -2.48 5.87
C SER A 77 -0.89 -3.73 6.03
N GLY A 78 -1.11 -4.46 7.11
CA GLY A 78 -0.47 -5.73 7.37
C GLY A 78 -1.00 -6.35 8.66
N GLY A 79 -0.76 -7.65 8.83
CA GLY A 79 -0.97 -8.30 10.12
C GLY A 79 -0.05 -7.72 11.20
N ILE A 80 -0.17 -8.24 12.43
CA ILE A 80 0.81 -7.97 13.48
C ILE A 80 2.07 -8.77 13.14
N ALA A 81 3.15 -8.08 12.79
CA ALA A 81 4.39 -8.74 12.44
C ALA A 81 5.11 -9.29 13.67
N ASP A 82 5.67 -10.50 13.57
CA ASP A 82 6.42 -11.11 14.67
C ASP A 82 7.86 -10.56 14.77
N PHE A 83 8.54 -10.37 13.63
CA PHE A 83 9.96 -10.00 13.56
C PHE A 83 10.24 -8.76 12.70
N THR A 84 9.29 -8.30 11.91
CA THR A 84 9.48 -7.14 11.02
C THR A 84 9.52 -5.84 11.82
N ASN A 85 10.59 -5.05 11.66
CA ASN A 85 10.66 -3.70 12.21
C ASN A 85 9.75 -2.74 11.42
N ILE A 86 8.64 -2.33 12.03
CA ILE A 86 7.63 -1.49 11.38
C ILE A 86 8.13 -0.06 11.17
N ALA A 87 8.87 0.51 12.12
CA ALA A 87 9.42 1.86 11.99
C ALA A 87 10.39 1.96 10.79
N ALA A 88 11.28 0.98 10.64
CA ALA A 88 12.20 0.90 9.50
C ALA A 88 11.45 0.74 8.16
N THR A 89 10.42 -0.11 8.13
CA THR A 89 9.57 -0.30 6.94
C THR A 89 8.85 1.00 6.56
N PHE A 90 8.26 1.67 7.54
CA PHE A 90 7.50 2.91 7.33
C PHE A 90 8.39 4.06 6.89
N LYS A 91 9.66 4.10 7.31
CA LYS A 91 10.62 5.10 6.82
C LYS A 91 10.72 5.11 5.29
N GLY A 92 10.76 3.93 4.67
CA GLY A 92 10.76 3.80 3.20
C GLY A 92 9.44 4.25 2.56
N ILE A 93 8.31 3.92 3.18
CA ILE A 93 6.98 4.33 2.74
C ILE A 93 6.82 5.86 2.80
N ILE A 94 7.18 6.47 3.92
CA ILE A 94 7.11 7.92 4.13
C ILE A 94 7.95 8.66 3.10
N HIS A 95 9.14 8.15 2.81
CA HIS A 95 10.01 8.74 1.81
C HIS A 95 9.37 8.71 0.41
N ALA A 96 8.75 7.59 0.02
CA ALA A 96 8.01 7.50 -1.24
C ALA A 96 6.78 8.42 -1.28
N ILE A 97 6.00 8.50 -0.19
CA ILE A 97 4.85 9.43 -0.11
C ILE A 97 5.30 10.88 -0.29
N LYS A 98 6.43 11.28 0.34
CA LYS A 98 6.97 12.63 0.21
C LYS A 98 7.41 12.94 -1.22
N GLU A 99 8.03 11.99 -1.90
CA GLU A 99 8.47 12.14 -3.29
C GLU A 99 7.30 12.32 -4.26
N PHE A 100 6.23 11.55 -4.08
CA PHE A 100 5.04 11.58 -4.95
C PHE A 100 3.92 12.48 -4.42
N LYS A 101 4.20 13.38 -3.46
CA LYS A 101 3.21 14.21 -2.77
C LYS A 101 2.28 14.97 -3.72
N SER A 102 2.84 15.62 -4.74
CA SER A 102 2.06 16.39 -5.73
C SER A 102 1.09 15.50 -6.48
N GLY A 103 1.55 14.34 -6.96
CA GLY A 103 0.72 13.35 -7.65
C GLY A 103 -0.42 12.84 -6.76
N LEU A 104 -0.13 12.54 -5.50
CA LEU A 104 -1.12 12.06 -4.52
C LEU A 104 -2.21 13.12 -4.25
N VAL A 105 -1.82 14.38 -4.08
CA VAL A 105 -2.75 15.50 -3.86
C VAL A 105 -3.60 15.75 -5.11
N ASN A 106 -2.98 15.81 -6.29
CA ASN A 106 -3.68 16.07 -7.56
C ASN A 106 -4.71 15.00 -7.90
N HIS A 107 -4.50 13.76 -7.46
CA HIS A 107 -5.42 12.64 -7.66
C HIS A 107 -6.36 12.39 -6.48
N ASN A 108 -6.39 13.29 -5.49
CA ASN A 108 -7.23 13.18 -4.29
C ASN A 108 -7.08 11.81 -3.60
N VAL A 109 -5.83 11.35 -3.40
CA VAL A 109 -5.56 10.03 -2.83
C VAL A 109 -5.71 10.09 -1.31
N LYS A 110 -6.60 9.25 -0.76
CA LYS A 110 -6.72 9.01 0.68
C LYS A 110 -5.87 7.81 1.09
N ILE A 111 -5.05 7.97 2.12
CA ILE A 111 -4.16 6.93 2.61
C ILE A 111 -4.68 6.41 3.96
N TYR A 112 -4.92 5.12 4.06
CA TYR A 112 -5.32 4.44 5.29
C TYR A 112 -4.20 3.51 5.74
N VAL A 113 -3.81 3.60 7.03
CA VAL A 113 -2.66 2.87 7.56
C VAL A 113 -3.10 2.00 8.74
N HIS A 114 -2.81 0.69 8.68
CA HIS A 114 -3.03 -0.23 9.79
C HIS A 114 -1.95 -1.31 9.85
N CYS A 115 -1.09 -1.27 10.86
CA CYS A 115 -0.03 -2.27 11.01
C CYS A 115 0.39 -2.39 12.49
N GLY A 116 0.77 -3.60 12.91
CA GLY A 116 1.31 -3.90 14.24
C GLY A 116 2.61 -4.68 14.15
N GLY A 117 3.31 -4.81 15.28
CA GLY A 117 4.57 -5.54 15.39
C GLY A 117 5.70 -4.71 16.01
N PRO A 118 6.96 -5.17 15.98
CA PRO A 118 8.09 -4.46 16.56
C PRO A 118 8.19 -2.99 16.10
N ASN A 119 8.27 -2.07 17.06
CA ASN A 119 8.40 -0.61 16.84
C ASN A 119 7.24 0.06 16.07
N TYR A 120 6.05 -0.55 16.03
CA TYR A 120 4.91 0.00 15.28
C TYR A 120 4.43 1.36 15.79
N GLN A 121 4.50 1.67 17.09
CA GLN A 121 4.06 2.97 17.60
C GLN A 121 4.90 4.12 17.05
N GLU A 122 6.21 3.92 16.95
CA GLU A 122 7.13 4.90 16.34
C GLU A 122 6.82 5.06 14.86
N GLY A 123 6.66 3.95 14.13
CA GLY A 123 6.27 3.96 12.72
C GLY A 123 4.97 4.74 12.49
N LEU A 124 3.90 4.39 13.21
CA LEU A 124 2.59 5.05 13.08
C LEU A 124 2.65 6.53 13.46
N ARG A 125 3.48 6.92 14.44
CA ARG A 125 3.70 8.32 14.80
C ARG A 125 4.35 9.09 13.66
N ALA A 126 5.33 8.48 12.97
CA ALA A 126 6.02 9.10 11.84
C ALA A 126 5.17 9.21 10.56
N MET A 127 4.09 8.42 10.45
CA MET A 127 3.15 8.46 9.33
C MET A 127 2.10 9.59 9.43
N ARG A 128 1.91 10.17 10.62
CA ARG A 128 1.01 11.31 10.84
C ARG A 128 1.69 12.62 10.46
#